data_AF-A0A316A2A8-F1
#
_entry.id   AF-A0A316A2A8-F1
#
_cell.length_a   1.000
_cell.length_b   1.000
_cell.length_c   1.000
_cell.angle_alpha   90.00
_cell.angle_beta   90.00
_cell.angle_gamma   90.00
#
_symmetry.space_group_name_H-M   'P 1'
#
loop_
_entity.id
_entity.type
_entity.pdbx_description
1 polymer ?
#
loop_
_entity_poly.entity_id
_entity_poly.type
_entity_poly.pdbx_seq_one_letter_code
_entity_poly.pdbx_strand_id
1 'polypeptide(L)'
;MIKNDVKIKKELSLSDKISAIEYISSSYFTEDENGKIQYTPYYAGIAQVNAIMKYFTDGVEFEDSEDIYEMVINDDSLRTFVDSFFVSGQNTAAPSNGQEILYEVMSTVADIVEYKKKENLAKLQSENSNILAYKQLKLMEKEEEKLQLEMDTTKKLDEWLNVQKELNSVITPEMQQCFMENFDVNDIMDTVINKYGESEIQKKNEELIEANRKIREQDNKIIELQTAFARKEQKEDAD
;
A
#
# COMPACT_ATOMS: atom_id res chain seq x y z
N MET A 1 16.84 -40.64 5.13
CA MET A 1 15.91 -40.91 6.24
C MET A 1 16.20 -42.28 6.86
N ILE A 2 16.52 -42.30 8.17
CA ILE A 2 16.77 -43.52 8.94
C ILE A 2 15.66 -43.67 9.99
N LYS A 3 15.03 -44.85 10.07
CA LYS A 3 13.95 -45.16 11.02
C LYS A 3 14.41 -46.20 12.04
N ASN A 4 14.34 -45.87 13.32
CA ASN A 4 14.74 -46.69 14.47
C ASN A 4 13.70 -46.59 15.60
N ASP A 5 12.71 -47.50 15.64
CA ASP A 5 11.66 -47.53 16.69
C ASP A 5 10.93 -46.18 16.86
N VAL A 6 10.24 -45.76 15.80
CA VAL A 6 9.51 -44.48 15.74
C VAL A 6 8.45 -44.40 16.83
N LYS A 7 8.54 -43.40 17.70
CA LYS A 7 7.60 -43.20 18.82
C LYS A 7 7.49 -41.75 19.24
N ILE A 8 6.38 -41.42 19.89
CA ILE A 8 6.18 -40.11 20.50
C ILE A 8 7.11 -39.99 21.71
N LYS A 9 7.81 -38.85 21.82
CA LYS A 9 8.62 -38.52 23.01
C LYS A 9 7.75 -38.62 24.27
N LYS A 10 8.24 -39.33 25.28
CA LYS A 10 7.51 -39.54 26.54
C LYS A 10 7.27 -38.24 27.29
N GLU A 11 8.25 -37.35 27.28
CA GLU A 11 8.17 -35.99 27.81
C GLU A 11 8.81 -35.03 26.81
N LEU A 12 8.07 -34.00 26.41
CA LEU A 12 8.62 -32.95 25.56
C LEU A 12 9.37 -31.93 26.41
N SER A 13 10.64 -31.68 26.05
CA SER A 13 11.40 -30.64 26.71
C SER A 13 10.79 -29.26 26.42
N LEU A 14 10.98 -28.29 27.32
CA LEU A 14 10.56 -26.92 27.08
C LEU A 14 11.21 -26.35 25.80
N SER A 15 12.45 -26.75 25.52
CA SER A 15 13.17 -26.36 24.30
C SER A 15 12.50 -26.90 23.04
N ASP A 16 12.07 -28.18 23.05
CA ASP A 16 11.33 -28.78 21.93
C ASP A 16 9.99 -28.05 21.70
N LYS A 17 9.28 -27.72 22.78
CA LYS A 17 8.01 -26.97 22.69
C LYS A 17 8.22 -25.60 22.08
N ILE A 18 9.18 -24.81 22.58
CA ILE A 18 9.49 -23.47 22.06
C ILE A 18 9.89 -23.57 20.59
N SER A 19 10.78 -24.50 20.24
CA SER A 19 11.25 -24.67 18.86
C SER A 19 10.11 -25.04 17.90
N ALA A 20 9.21 -25.93 18.32
CA ALA A 20 8.02 -26.27 17.54
C ALA A 20 7.08 -25.07 17.36
N ILE A 21 6.83 -24.31 18.44
CA ILE A 21 5.98 -23.11 18.39
C ILE A 21 6.57 -22.06 17.44
N GLU A 22 7.86 -21.76 17.54
CA GLU A 22 8.54 -20.79 16.68
C GLU A 22 8.57 -21.26 15.22
N TYR A 23 8.86 -22.53 14.98
CA TYR A 23 8.88 -23.13 13.65
C TYR A 23 7.49 -23.07 12.98
N ILE A 24 6.43 -23.50 13.67
CA ILE A 24 5.09 -23.47 13.11
C ILE A 24 4.60 -22.02 12.95
N SER A 25 4.77 -21.17 13.97
CA SER A 25 4.28 -19.79 13.92
C SER A 25 4.98 -18.93 12.85
N SER A 26 6.26 -19.19 12.57
CA SER A 26 6.98 -18.51 11.49
C SER A 26 6.47 -18.93 10.11
N SER A 27 6.07 -20.19 9.90
CA SER A 27 5.53 -20.65 8.61
C SER A 27 4.27 -19.91 8.13
N TYR A 28 3.53 -19.29 9.04
CA TYR A 28 2.38 -18.45 8.69
C TYR A 28 2.77 -17.14 8.02
N PHE A 29 4.06 -16.80 7.97
CA PHE A 29 4.54 -15.52 7.45
C PHE A 29 5.79 -15.69 6.60
N THR A 30 5.76 -15.24 5.35
CA THR A 30 6.94 -15.17 4.48
C THR A 30 7.28 -13.74 4.15
N GLU A 31 8.57 -13.49 3.92
CA GLU A 31 9.06 -12.21 3.42
C GLU A 31 9.09 -12.24 1.89
N ASP A 32 8.53 -11.22 1.25
CA ASP A 32 8.66 -11.05 -0.21
C ASP A 32 9.99 -10.37 -0.59
N GLU A 33 10.24 -10.25 -1.89
CA GLU A 33 11.47 -9.66 -2.44
C GLU A 33 11.74 -8.22 -1.96
N ASN A 34 10.71 -7.50 -1.50
CA ASN A 34 10.81 -6.13 -1.01
C ASN A 34 10.91 -6.06 0.52
N GLY A 35 11.07 -7.19 1.20
CA GLY A 35 11.14 -7.26 2.65
C GLY A 35 9.79 -7.16 3.35
N LYS A 36 8.68 -7.29 2.61
CA LYS A 36 7.33 -7.17 3.20
C LYS A 36 6.84 -8.52 3.69
N ILE A 37 6.39 -8.55 4.93
CA ILE A 37 5.82 -9.74 5.56
C ILE A 37 4.42 -10.00 4.99
N GLN A 38 4.25 -11.16 4.36
CA GLN A 38 3.00 -11.66 3.82
C GLN A 38 2.44 -12.78 4.72
N TYR A 39 1.11 -12.84 4.86
CA TYR A 39 0.46 -13.91 5.60
C TYR A 39 0.21 -15.13 4.69
N THR A 40 0.84 -16.25 5.00
CA THR A 40 0.90 -17.47 4.17
C THR A 40 0.41 -18.70 4.94
N PRO A 41 -0.89 -18.78 5.29
CA PRO A 41 -1.43 -19.86 6.12
C PRO A 41 -1.32 -21.25 5.50
N TYR A 42 -1.15 -21.34 4.18
CA TYR A 42 -1.05 -22.61 3.46
C TYR A 42 0.23 -23.39 3.77
N TYR A 43 1.28 -22.76 4.30
CA TYR A 43 2.48 -23.48 4.79
C TYR A 43 2.31 -24.09 6.18
N ALA A 44 1.25 -23.74 6.92
CA ALA A 44 1.07 -24.19 8.30
C ALA A 44 0.93 -25.71 8.43
N GLY A 45 0.23 -26.36 7.49
CA GLY A 45 0.08 -27.82 7.50
C GLY A 45 1.41 -28.54 7.32
N ILE A 46 2.23 -28.07 6.37
CA ILE A 46 3.60 -28.57 6.14
C ILE A 46 4.44 -28.39 7.40
N ALA A 47 4.38 -27.21 8.02
CA ALA A 47 5.15 -26.92 9.22
C ALA A 47 4.73 -27.76 10.43
N GLN A 48 3.44 -28.08 10.58
CA GLN A 48 2.95 -28.97 11.63
C GLN A 48 3.52 -30.38 11.48
N VAL A 49 3.48 -30.96 10.28
CA VAL A 49 4.08 -32.28 10.01
C VAL A 49 5.57 -32.28 10.33
N ASN A 50 6.29 -31.28 9.83
CA ASN A 50 7.72 -31.14 10.06
C ASN A 50 8.04 -30.96 11.57
N ALA A 51 7.24 -30.19 12.30
CA ALA A 51 7.43 -30.00 13.73
C ALA A 51 7.16 -31.27 14.54
N ILE A 52 6.13 -32.05 14.19
CA ILE A 52 5.85 -33.35 14.81
C ILE A 52 7.06 -34.27 14.67
N MET A 53 7.60 -34.36 13.46
CA MET A 53 8.75 -35.24 13.19
C MET A 53 10.04 -34.75 13.85
N LYS A 54 10.30 -33.44 13.85
CA LYS A 54 11.54 -32.87 14.40
C LYS A 54 11.56 -32.81 15.93
N TYR A 55 10.43 -32.45 16.53
CA TYR A 55 10.41 -32.07 17.95
C TYR A 55 9.63 -33.05 18.82
N PHE A 56 8.64 -33.77 18.29
CA PHE A 56 7.75 -34.62 19.10
C PHE A 56 8.05 -36.11 18.97
N THR A 57 8.93 -36.48 18.05
CA THR A 57 9.18 -37.88 17.66
C THR A 57 10.61 -38.27 17.99
N ASP A 58 10.78 -39.47 18.54
CA ASP A 58 12.06 -40.17 18.65
C ASP A 58 12.12 -41.27 17.58
N GLY A 59 13.33 -41.64 17.18
CA GLY A 59 13.54 -42.80 16.30
C GLY A 59 13.40 -42.51 14.81
N VAL A 60 13.43 -41.24 14.40
CA VAL A 60 13.58 -40.85 12.99
C VAL A 60 14.69 -39.81 12.88
N GLU A 61 15.60 -40.03 11.95
CA GLU A 61 16.65 -39.08 11.59
C GLU A 61 16.51 -38.74 10.10
N PHE A 62 16.52 -37.43 9.82
CA PHE A 62 16.49 -36.87 8.48
C PHE A 62 17.85 -36.30 8.16
N GLU A 63 18.29 -36.43 6.91
CA GLU A 63 19.50 -35.76 6.42
C GLU A 63 19.19 -34.30 6.10
N ASP A 64 20.18 -33.41 6.20
CA ASP A 64 19.99 -31.94 6.05
C ASP A 64 19.40 -31.54 4.69
N SER A 65 19.56 -32.36 3.64
CA SER A 65 19.03 -32.11 2.30
C SER A 65 17.63 -32.69 2.05
N GLU A 66 17.03 -33.39 3.03
CA GLU A 66 15.74 -34.06 2.84
C GLU A 66 14.57 -33.12 3.13
N ASP A 67 13.57 -33.10 2.23
CA ASP A 67 12.27 -32.52 2.54
C ASP A 67 11.49 -33.49 3.43
N ILE A 68 11.43 -33.14 4.72
CA ILE A 68 10.73 -33.93 5.74
C ILE A 68 9.27 -34.16 5.39
N TYR A 69 8.59 -33.17 4.81
CA TYR A 69 7.18 -33.30 4.48
C TYR A 69 6.98 -34.33 3.38
N GLU A 70 7.76 -34.25 2.30
CA GLU A 70 7.70 -35.24 1.22
C GLU A 70 8.05 -36.65 1.72
N MET A 71 9.09 -36.78 2.55
CA MET A 71 9.50 -38.07 3.11
C MET A 71 8.40 -38.71 3.97
N VAL A 72 7.68 -37.91 4.75
CA VAL A 72 6.58 -38.39 5.61
C VAL A 72 5.36 -38.78 4.79
N ILE A 73 4.93 -37.93 3.84
CA ILE A 73 3.71 -38.16 3.08
C ILE A 73 3.83 -39.37 2.14
N ASN A 74 5.03 -39.64 1.63
CA ASN A 74 5.34 -40.78 0.77
C ASN A 74 5.55 -42.09 1.56
N ASP A 75 5.68 -42.04 2.88
CA ASP A 75 5.81 -43.22 3.74
C ASP A 75 4.50 -43.47 4.52
N ASP A 76 3.75 -44.50 4.12
CA ASP A 76 2.45 -44.82 4.74
C ASP A 76 2.53 -45.02 6.25
N SER A 77 3.65 -45.54 6.77
CA SER A 77 3.83 -45.77 8.21
C SER A 77 4.02 -44.46 8.97
N LEU A 78 4.84 -43.54 8.44
CA LEU A 78 5.05 -42.22 9.03
C LEU A 78 3.83 -41.32 8.87
N ARG A 79 3.17 -41.38 7.71
CA ARG A 79 1.92 -40.64 7.48
C ARG A 79 0.86 -41.05 8.50
N THR A 80 0.64 -42.34 8.70
CA THR A 80 -0.32 -42.85 9.70
C THR A 80 0.07 -42.43 11.12
N PHE A 81 1.36 -42.45 11.43
CA PHE A 81 1.88 -42.00 12.72
C PHE A 81 1.61 -40.51 12.95
N VAL A 82 1.90 -39.65 11.97
CA VAL A 82 1.63 -38.20 12.04
C VAL A 82 0.13 -37.92 12.08
N ASP A 83 -0.68 -38.63 11.30
CA ASP A 83 -2.14 -38.53 11.30
C ASP A 83 -2.73 -38.78 12.70
N SER A 84 -2.07 -39.62 13.54
CA SER A 84 -2.51 -39.90 14.91
C SER A 84 -2.46 -38.70 15.86
N PHE A 85 -1.69 -37.65 15.51
CA PHE A 85 -1.64 -36.40 16.26
C PHE A 85 -2.85 -35.50 15.97
N PHE A 86 -3.51 -35.70 14.84
CA PHE A 86 -4.67 -34.90 14.45
C PHE A 86 -5.97 -35.55 14.96
N VAL A 87 -6.93 -34.71 15.36
CA VAL A 87 -8.23 -35.20 15.82
C VAL A 87 -9.07 -35.56 14.60
N SER A 88 -9.33 -36.85 14.40
CA SER A 88 -10.36 -37.32 13.48
C SER A 88 -11.74 -36.89 14.00
N GLY A 89 -12.50 -36.11 13.22
CA GLY A 89 -13.78 -35.55 13.63
C GLY A 89 -14.73 -36.58 14.25
N GLN A 90 -15.39 -36.19 15.35
CA GLN A 90 -16.37 -36.96 16.14
C GLN A 90 -15.84 -38.07 17.07
N ASN A 91 -14.57 -38.04 17.49
CA ASN A 91 -14.11 -38.98 18.52
C ASN A 91 -14.51 -38.52 19.93
N THR A 92 -15.38 -39.27 20.62
CA THR A 92 -15.76 -39.06 22.03
C THR A 92 -14.73 -39.67 23.01
N ALA A 93 -13.62 -40.20 22.49
CA ALA A 93 -12.54 -40.76 23.29
C ALA A 93 -11.65 -39.65 23.90
N ALA A 94 -11.00 -39.96 25.02
CA ALA A 94 -9.97 -39.08 25.58
C ALA A 94 -8.84 -38.89 24.54
N PRO A 95 -8.29 -37.68 24.39
CA PRO A 95 -7.22 -37.40 23.43
C PRO A 95 -5.98 -38.25 23.75
N SER A 96 -5.27 -38.65 22.70
CA SER A 96 -3.96 -39.31 22.85
C SER A 96 -2.91 -38.31 23.36
N ASN A 97 -1.82 -38.80 23.95
CA ASN A 97 -0.70 -37.95 24.37
C ASN A 97 -0.18 -37.05 23.23
N GLY A 98 -0.10 -37.59 22.00
CA GLY A 98 0.29 -36.81 20.82
C GLY A 98 -0.70 -35.69 20.49
N GLN A 99 -2.00 -35.96 20.59
CA GLN A 99 -3.06 -34.97 20.38
C GLN A 99 -3.02 -33.87 21.44
N GLU A 100 -2.80 -34.21 22.71
CA GLU A 100 -2.67 -33.22 23.80
C GLU A 100 -1.46 -32.30 23.59
N ILE A 101 -0.30 -32.87 23.24
CA ILE A 101 0.92 -32.12 22.91
C ILE A 101 0.68 -31.15 21.75
N LEU A 102 0.11 -31.66 20.64
CA LEU A 102 -0.13 -30.83 19.47
C LEU A 102 -1.13 -29.73 19.79
N TYR A 103 -2.19 -30.02 20.55
CA TYR A 103 -3.18 -29.03 20.98
C TYR A 103 -2.55 -27.91 21.82
N GLU A 104 -1.71 -28.25 22.80
CA GLU A 104 -0.99 -27.27 23.64
C GLU A 104 -0.12 -26.33 22.80
N VAL A 105 0.67 -26.90 21.89
CA VAL A 105 1.53 -26.15 20.97
C VAL A 105 0.68 -25.27 20.04
N MET A 106 -0.34 -25.83 19.41
CA MET A 106 -1.18 -25.11 18.45
C MET A 106 -2.01 -24.00 19.09
N SER A 107 -2.43 -24.16 20.35
CA SER A 107 -3.09 -23.07 21.09
C SER A 107 -2.16 -21.87 21.25
N THR A 108 -0.87 -22.09 21.51
CA THR A 108 0.11 -21.01 21.64
C THR A 108 0.48 -20.43 20.27
N VAL A 109 0.63 -21.27 19.25
CA VAL A 109 0.85 -20.83 17.86
C VAL A 109 -0.29 -19.93 17.40
N ALA A 110 -1.55 -20.28 17.71
CA ALA A 110 -2.72 -19.49 17.34
C ALA A 110 -2.66 -18.07 17.94
N ASP A 111 -2.31 -17.95 19.22
CA ASP A 111 -2.16 -16.66 19.91
C ASP A 111 -1.03 -15.82 19.30
N ILE A 112 0.14 -16.40 19.05
CA ILE A 112 1.28 -15.72 18.42
C ILE A 112 0.90 -15.24 17.00
N VAL A 113 0.24 -16.08 16.22
CA VAL A 113 -0.21 -15.73 14.86
C VAL A 113 -1.24 -14.62 14.90
N GLU A 114 -2.18 -14.64 15.85
CA GLU A 114 -3.17 -13.58 16.03
C GLU A 114 -2.51 -12.25 16.44
N TYR A 115 -1.56 -12.29 17.37
CA TYR A 115 -0.78 -11.12 17.76
C TYR A 115 -0.03 -10.52 16.56
N LYS A 116 0.71 -11.33 15.79
CA LYS A 116 1.44 -10.88 14.59
C LYS A 116 0.52 -10.30 13.51
N LYS A 117 -0.68 -10.88 13.31
CA LYS A 117 -1.70 -10.32 12.41
C LYS A 117 -2.12 -8.92 12.84
N LYS A 118 -2.40 -8.72 14.13
CA LYS A 118 -2.80 -7.42 14.69
C LYS A 118 -1.66 -6.40 14.59
N GLU A 119 -0.43 -6.81 14.87
CA GLU A 119 0.76 -5.96 14.74
C GLU A 119 0.95 -5.49 13.29
N ASN A 120 0.87 -6.40 12.32
CA ASN A 120 1.00 -6.07 10.91
C ASN A 120 -0.12 -5.13 10.43
N LEU A 121 -1.35 -5.36 10.87
CA LEU A 121 -2.48 -4.48 10.56
C LEU A 121 -2.26 -3.07 11.13
N ALA A 122 -1.78 -2.95 12.37
CA ALA A 122 -1.48 -1.67 13.01
C ALA A 122 -0.37 -0.91 12.27
N LYS A 123 0.69 -1.59 11.82
CA LYS A 123 1.75 -1.00 10.99
C LYS A 123 1.19 -0.42 9.69
N LEU A 124 0.40 -1.21 8.95
CA LEU A 124 -0.26 -0.77 7.71
C LEU A 124 -1.19 0.43 7.93
N GLN A 125 -1.94 0.46 9.04
CA GLN A 125 -2.80 1.59 9.39
C GLN A 125 -2.01 2.85 9.71
N SER A 126 -0.88 2.72 10.42
CA SER A 126 0.02 3.84 10.72
C SER A 126 0.62 4.43 9.45
N GLU A 127 1.14 3.59 8.55
CA GLU A 127 1.69 4.01 7.26
C GLU A 127 0.63 4.74 6.41
N ASN A 128 -0.58 4.20 6.33
CA ASN A 128 -1.68 4.85 5.63
C ASN A 128 -2.07 6.20 6.27
N SER A 129 -2.07 6.27 7.60
CA SER A 129 -2.35 7.52 8.33
C SER A 129 -1.30 8.58 8.03
N ASN A 130 -0.03 8.20 7.95
CA ASN A 130 1.07 9.10 7.60
C ASN A 130 0.95 9.63 6.16
N ILE A 131 0.62 8.76 5.20
CA ILE A 131 0.39 9.17 3.80
C ILE A 131 -0.81 10.13 3.71
N LEU A 132 -1.89 9.84 4.43
CA LEU A 132 -3.07 10.71 4.48
C LEU A 132 -2.73 12.08 5.06
N ALA A 133 -2.01 12.13 6.19
CA ALA A 133 -1.59 13.38 6.82
C ALA A 133 -0.72 14.23 5.89
N TYR A 134 0.23 13.60 5.18
CA TYR A 134 1.06 14.28 4.19
C TYR A 134 0.23 14.88 3.03
N LYS A 135 -0.74 14.13 2.50
CA LYS A 135 -1.64 14.63 1.46
C LYS A 135 -2.51 15.79 1.95
N GLN A 136 -2.99 15.74 3.19
CA GLN A 136 -3.76 16.82 3.80
C GLN A 136 -2.92 18.09 3.97
N LEU A 137 -1.68 17.97 4.44
CA LEU A 137 -0.73 19.09 4.51
C LEU A 137 -0.54 19.77 3.16
N LYS A 138 -0.28 19.00 2.09
CA LYS A 138 -0.15 19.55 0.73
C LYS A 138 -1.40 20.26 0.22
N LEU A 139 -2.59 19.82 0.64
CA LEU A 139 -3.84 20.48 0.26
C LEU A 139 -4.01 21.79 1.03
N MET A 140 -3.71 21.80 2.34
CA MET A 140 -3.75 23.01 3.16
C MET A 140 -2.78 24.08 2.65
N GLU A 141 -1.55 23.70 2.28
CA GLU A 141 -0.56 24.61 1.69
C GLU A 141 -1.10 25.28 0.41
N LYS A 142 -1.73 24.50 -0.47
CA LYS A 142 -2.34 25.04 -1.70
C LYS A 142 -3.55 25.94 -1.44
N GLU A 143 -4.37 25.61 -0.44
CA GLU A 143 -5.49 26.46 -0.04
C GLU A 143 -5.00 27.78 0.57
N GLU A 144 -3.91 27.75 1.34
CA GLU A 144 -3.27 28.95 1.89
C GLU A 144 -2.70 29.85 0.78
N GLU A 145 -1.98 29.27 -0.20
CA GLU A 145 -1.51 30.01 -1.38
C GLU A 145 -2.66 30.68 -2.14
N LYS A 146 -3.78 29.96 -2.33
CA LYS A 146 -4.97 30.48 -3.00
C LYS A 146 -5.61 31.62 -2.19
N LEU A 147 -5.75 31.45 -0.88
CA LEU A 147 -6.33 32.47 0.00
C LEU A 147 -5.48 33.75 -0.03
N GLN A 148 -4.15 33.61 -0.04
CA GLN A 148 -3.24 34.75 -0.14
C GLN A 148 -3.44 35.51 -1.46
N LEU A 149 -3.59 34.80 -2.57
CA LEU A 149 -3.87 35.39 -3.88
C LEU A 149 -5.23 36.13 -3.91
N GLU A 150 -6.27 35.54 -3.30
CA GLU A 150 -7.59 36.17 -3.18
C GLU A 150 -7.54 37.45 -2.34
N MET A 151 -6.80 37.43 -1.22
CA MET A 151 -6.59 38.61 -0.38
C MET A 151 -5.86 39.73 -1.14
N ASP A 152 -4.79 39.41 -1.87
CA ASP A 152 -4.04 40.39 -2.64
C ASP A 152 -4.86 40.95 -3.81
N THR A 153 -5.70 40.13 -4.43
CA THR A 153 -6.64 40.57 -5.47
C THR A 153 -7.69 41.52 -4.89
N THR A 154 -8.22 41.21 -3.71
CA THR A 154 -9.22 42.06 -3.02
C THR A 154 -8.61 43.40 -2.63
N LYS A 155 -7.38 43.42 -2.09
CA LYS A 155 -6.67 44.68 -1.79
C LYS A 155 -6.49 45.56 -3.02
N LYS A 156 -6.06 44.98 -4.14
CA LYS A 156 -5.91 45.72 -5.42
C LYS A 156 -7.25 46.27 -5.92
N LEU A 157 -8.34 45.53 -5.73
CA LEU A 157 -9.68 45.99 -6.07
C LEU A 157 -10.10 47.19 -5.20
N ASP A 158 -9.86 47.13 -3.89
CA ASP A 158 -10.16 48.23 -2.97
C ASP A 158 -9.34 49.49 -3.30
N GLU A 159 -8.05 49.33 -3.59
CA GLU A 159 -7.18 50.42 -4.06
C GLU A 159 -7.74 51.05 -5.35
N TRP A 160 -8.11 50.23 -6.33
CA TRP A 160 -8.71 50.71 -7.58
C TRP A 160 -10.02 51.44 -7.35
N LEU A 161 -10.91 50.91 -6.50
CA LEU A 161 -12.18 51.55 -6.15
C LEU A 161 -11.97 52.91 -5.46
N ASN A 162 -10.95 53.03 -4.61
CA ASN A 162 -10.62 54.31 -3.98
C ASN A 162 -10.10 55.32 -5.01
N VAL A 163 -9.21 54.92 -5.91
CA VAL A 163 -8.76 55.78 -7.03
C VAL A 163 -9.95 56.22 -7.90
N GLN A 164 -10.90 55.33 -8.19
CA GLN A 164 -12.11 55.70 -8.94
C GLN A 164 -12.97 56.72 -8.19
N LYS A 165 -13.13 56.59 -6.87
CA LYS A 165 -13.86 57.57 -6.05
C LYS A 165 -13.18 58.94 -6.06
N GLU A 166 -11.86 58.98 -5.92
CA GLU A 166 -11.07 60.21 -6.00
C GLU A 166 -11.23 60.85 -7.39
N LEU A 167 -11.08 60.07 -8.46
CA LEU A 167 -11.24 60.55 -9.83
C LEU A 167 -12.65 61.16 -10.04
N ASN A 168 -13.69 60.46 -9.59
CA ASN A 168 -15.08 60.94 -9.67
C ASN A 168 -15.34 62.19 -8.82
N SER A 169 -14.53 62.45 -7.78
CA SER A 169 -14.65 63.67 -6.96
C SER A 169 -14.02 64.90 -7.61
N VAL A 170 -13.07 64.70 -8.54
CA VAL A 170 -12.34 65.79 -9.23
C VAL A 170 -12.93 66.09 -10.60
N ILE A 171 -13.61 65.11 -11.22
CA ILE A 171 -14.27 65.29 -12.51
C ILE A 171 -15.62 66.00 -12.32
N THR A 172 -15.77 67.20 -12.90
CA THR A 172 -17.04 67.93 -12.93
C THR A 172 -17.92 67.46 -14.08
N PRO A 173 -19.25 67.69 -14.03
CA PRO A 173 -20.17 67.35 -15.11
C PRO A 173 -19.75 67.93 -16.47
N GLU A 174 -19.19 69.15 -16.51
CA GLU A 174 -18.69 69.74 -17.77
C GLU A 174 -17.46 69.00 -18.32
N MET A 175 -16.56 68.53 -17.45
CA MET A 175 -15.40 67.73 -17.86
C MET A 175 -15.81 66.35 -18.38
N GLN A 176 -16.86 65.73 -17.81
CA GLN A 176 -17.44 64.49 -18.35
C GLN A 176 -18.01 64.70 -19.74
N GLN A 177 -18.72 65.81 -19.95
CA GLN A 177 -19.31 66.14 -21.25
C GLN A 177 -18.24 66.42 -22.31
N CYS A 178 -17.22 67.21 -22.00
CA CYS A 178 -16.06 67.44 -22.89
C CYS A 178 -15.29 66.15 -23.22
N PHE A 179 -15.19 65.22 -22.26
CA PHE A 179 -14.61 63.91 -22.51
C PHE A 179 -15.49 63.10 -23.47
N MET A 180 -16.78 62.94 -23.17
CA MET A 180 -17.72 62.19 -24.02
C MET A 180 -17.82 62.73 -25.45
N GLU A 181 -17.69 64.05 -25.65
CA GLU A 181 -17.72 64.69 -26.97
C GLU A 181 -16.44 64.45 -27.79
N ASN A 182 -15.30 64.21 -27.14
CA ASN A 182 -13.99 63.99 -27.80
C ASN A 182 -13.47 62.54 -27.67
N PHE A 183 -14.23 61.66 -27.04
CA PHE A 183 -13.83 60.29 -26.74
C PHE A 183 -14.16 59.35 -27.90
N ASP A 184 -13.13 58.85 -28.58
CA ASP A 184 -13.27 57.78 -29.57
C ASP A 184 -13.13 56.41 -28.89
N VAL A 185 -14.22 55.63 -28.94
CA VAL A 185 -14.27 54.26 -28.40
C VAL A 185 -13.26 53.35 -29.11
N ASN A 186 -12.93 53.63 -30.37
CA ASN A 186 -12.01 52.81 -31.15
C ASN A 186 -10.56 52.90 -30.62
N ASP A 187 -10.11 54.06 -30.15
CA ASP A 187 -8.76 54.23 -29.59
C ASP A 187 -8.56 53.42 -28.29
N ILE A 188 -9.60 53.34 -27.45
CA ILE A 188 -9.58 52.49 -26.25
C ILE A 188 -9.64 51.02 -26.63
N MET A 189 -10.49 50.66 -27.60
CA MET A 189 -10.58 49.28 -28.06
C MET A 189 -9.23 48.79 -28.59
N ASP A 190 -8.54 49.59 -29.40
CA ASP A 190 -7.21 49.27 -29.92
C ASP A 190 -6.14 49.23 -28.81
N THR A 191 -6.19 50.14 -27.84
CA THR A 191 -5.27 50.14 -26.69
C THR A 191 -5.48 48.94 -25.78
N VAL A 192 -6.74 48.56 -25.53
CA VAL A 192 -7.10 47.39 -24.72
C VAL A 192 -6.74 46.11 -25.45
N ILE A 193 -7.04 45.99 -26.75
CA ILE A 193 -6.65 44.85 -27.59
C ILE A 193 -5.13 44.70 -27.61
N ASN A 194 -4.37 45.78 -27.78
CA ASN A 194 -2.91 45.73 -27.76
C ASN A 194 -2.37 45.35 -26.37
N LYS A 195 -2.88 45.94 -25.28
CA LYS A 195 -2.46 45.58 -23.91
C LYS A 195 -2.83 44.16 -23.52
N TYR A 196 -3.99 43.66 -23.95
CA TYR A 196 -4.41 42.28 -23.67
C TYR A 196 -3.63 41.28 -24.54
N GLY A 197 -3.40 41.61 -25.82
CA GLY A 197 -2.57 40.85 -26.74
C GLY A 197 -1.09 40.78 -26.32
N GLU A 198 -0.58 41.82 -25.65
CA GLU A 198 0.78 41.85 -25.10
C GLU A 198 0.88 41.37 -23.65
N SER A 199 -0.26 41.15 -22.98
CA SER A 199 -0.34 40.77 -21.56
C SER A 199 0.40 39.45 -21.29
N GLU A 200 1.21 39.43 -20.24
CA GLU A 200 1.85 38.21 -19.74
C GLU A 200 0.83 37.09 -19.47
N ILE A 201 -0.43 37.42 -19.18
CA ILE A 201 -1.49 36.45 -18.93
C ILE A 201 -1.85 35.67 -20.20
N GLN A 202 -1.91 36.32 -21.35
CA GLN A 202 -2.22 35.64 -22.61
C GLN A 202 -1.05 34.75 -23.04
N LYS A 203 0.19 35.24 -22.91
CA LYS A 203 1.40 34.43 -23.15
C LYS A 203 1.45 33.21 -22.22
N LYS A 204 1.18 33.40 -20.91
CA LYS A 204 1.12 32.28 -19.94
C LYS A 204 -0.01 31.30 -20.26
N ASN A 205 -1.17 31.78 -20.71
CA ASN A 205 -2.27 30.89 -21.10
C ASN A 205 -1.92 30.08 -22.36
N GLU A 206 -1.24 30.67 -23.35
CA GLU A 206 -0.75 29.95 -24.54
C GLU A 206 0.32 28.92 -24.16
N GLU A 207 1.28 29.29 -23.31
CA GLU A 207 2.29 28.37 -22.77
C GLU A 207 1.65 27.21 -22.00
N LEU A 208 0.60 27.48 -21.22
CA LEU A 208 -0.12 26.48 -20.42
C LEU A 208 -0.95 25.54 -21.30
N ILE A 209 -1.56 26.05 -22.37
CA ILE A 209 -2.25 25.23 -23.38
C ILE A 209 -1.24 24.31 -24.10
N GLU A 210 -0.08 24.84 -24.48
CA GLU A 210 0.96 24.06 -25.17
C GLU A 210 1.60 23.02 -24.25
N ALA A 211 1.84 23.37 -22.97
CA ALA A 211 2.30 22.43 -21.96
C ALA A 211 1.30 21.30 -21.71
N ASN A 212 0.01 21.62 -21.58
CA ASN A 212 -1.06 20.62 -21.42
C ASN A 212 -1.19 19.72 -22.64
N ARG A 213 -0.98 20.24 -23.85
CA ARG A 213 -0.94 19.43 -25.07
C ARG A 213 0.22 18.44 -25.03
N LYS A 214 1.43 18.89 -24.68
CA LYS A 214 2.61 18.02 -24.57
C LYS A 214 2.44 16.93 -23.51
N ILE A 215 1.83 17.26 -22.37
CA ILE A 215 1.50 16.30 -21.31
C ILE A 215 0.58 15.21 -21.86
N ARG A 216 -0.52 15.57 -22.55
CA ARG A 216 -1.43 14.59 -23.17
C ARG A 216 -0.74 13.69 -24.19
N GLU A 217 0.16 14.25 -25.01
CA GLU A 217 0.93 13.45 -25.97
C GLU A 217 1.88 12.47 -25.27
N GLN A 218 2.47 12.85 -24.14
CA GLN A 218 3.31 11.97 -23.33
C GLN A 218 2.50 10.88 -22.62
N ASP A 219 1.35 11.23 -22.03
CA ASP A 219 0.45 10.27 -21.38
C ASP A 219 -0.02 9.19 -22.36
N ASN A 220 -0.39 9.58 -23.58
CA ASN A 220 -0.76 8.63 -24.63
C ASN A 220 0.39 7.68 -24.97
N LYS A 221 1.63 8.17 -25.08
CA LYS A 221 2.81 7.33 -25.31
C LYS A 221 3.08 6.38 -24.14
N ILE A 222 2.89 6.83 -22.91
CA ILE A 222 3.03 5.99 -21.71
C ILE A 222 2.01 4.86 -21.74
N ILE A 223 0.73 5.17 -22.05
CA ILE A 223 -0.33 4.18 -22.18
C ILE A 223 0.01 3.15 -23.27
N GLU A 224 0.49 3.60 -24.44
CA GLU A 224 0.92 2.70 -25.52
C GLU A 224 2.06 1.77 -25.08
N LEU A 225 3.09 2.32 -24.40
CA LEU A 225 4.22 1.54 -23.89
C LEU A 225 3.81 0.54 -22.82
N GLN A 226 2.94 0.93 -21.88
CA GLN A 226 2.39 0.04 -20.85
C GLN A 226 1.59 -1.10 -21.49
N THR A 227 0.79 -0.80 -22.51
CA THR A 227 0.01 -1.81 -23.23
C THR A 227 0.92 -2.75 -24.02
N ALA A 228 2.01 -2.24 -24.60
CA ALA A 228 3.00 -3.06 -25.30
C ALA A 228 3.82 -3.94 -24.34
N PHE A 229 4.15 -3.43 -23.15
CA PHE A 229 4.86 -4.16 -22.11
C PHE A 229 4.01 -5.31 -21.55
N ALA A 230 2.75 -5.05 -21.20
CA ALA A 230 1.82 -6.08 -20.74
C ALA A 230 1.59 -7.19 -21.79
N ARG A 231 1.64 -6.86 -23.08
CA ARG A 231 1.56 -7.85 -24.17
C ARG A 231 2.84 -8.66 -24.37
N LYS A 232 4.01 -8.15 -23.95
CA LYS A 232 5.28 -8.88 -23.99
C LYS A 232 5.39 -9.85 -22.83
N GLU A 233 5.04 -9.43 -21.61
CA GLU A 233 4.99 -10.33 -20.45
C GLU A 233 4.04 -11.52 -20.70
N GLN A 234 2.84 -11.28 -21.27
CA GLN A 234 1.91 -12.35 -21.65
C GLN A 234 2.43 -13.32 -22.74
N LYS A 235 3.46 -12.94 -23.50
CA LYS A 235 4.09 -13.81 -24.50
C LYS A 235 5.29 -14.56 -23.95
N GLU A 236 6.04 -13.96 -23.02
CA GLU A 236 7.15 -14.63 -22.34
C GLU A 236 6.65 -15.68 -21.33
N ASP A 237 5.44 -15.52 -20.78
CA ASP A 237 4.78 -16.53 -19.92
C ASP A 237 4.13 -17.70 -20.70
N ALA A 238 4.16 -17.68 -22.03
CA ALA A 238 3.50 -18.66 -22.90
C ALA A 238 4.47 -19.55 -23.71
N ASP A 239 5.78 -19.30 -23.61
CA ASP A 239 6.88 -20.12 -24.14
C ASP A 239 7.60 -20.88 -23.01
#